data_AF-L5L0M7-F1
#
_entry.id   AF-L5L0M7-F1
#
_cell.length_a   1.000
_cell.length_b   1.000
_cell.length_c   1.000
_cell.angle_alpha   90.00
_cell.angle_beta   90.00
_cell.angle_gamma   90.00
#
_symmetry.space_group_name_H-M   'P 1'
#
loop_
_entity.id
_entity.type
_entity.pdbx_description
1 polymer ?
#
loop_
_entity_poly.entity_id
_entity_poly.type
_entity_poly.pdbx_seq_one_letter_code
_entity_poly.pdbx_strand_id
1 'polypeptide(L)'
;MSLELNLGELEELLAQEAQAAQTTGGLSVWQFLELFNSGRCLRGVGRDTLSMAIHEVYQELIQDVLKQGYLWKRGHLRRNWTERWFQLQPSCLCYFGSEECKEKRGTIPLDAQCCVEVLPDREGKRCMFCVKTASRTYEMSASDTRQRQEWTAAIQTAIRLQAEGKASLHKDLKQKRREQREQRERRRVAKEEELLRLQQLQEEKERKLQELELLQEAQRQAERLLQEEEERRRSQHRELQQALESQLREAEQARASMQAEMELKKEEAARQRQRIKELEEMQERLQEALQLEVKARQDEEAVRLAQTRLLEEEEEKLKQLLQLKEEQERYIERAQQEKQELQQEMALQSRSLQQAQQQLEEVRLNRQRADEDVEAARRKLRQASTNVKHWNVQMNRLMHPIEPGDKRPTTSSSFTGFQPPLLARRDSSLKRLTRWGSQGNNTPSLSTSEQQKSLNGGDEAPISASTPQEDKLDPELEN
;
A
#
# COMPACT_ATOMS: atom_id res chain seq x y z
N MET A 1 -44.65 -30.55 -121.35
CA MET A 1 -44.52 -31.86 -120.68
C MET A 1 -43.86 -31.60 -119.34
N SER A 2 -44.39 -32.15 -118.25
CA SER A 2 -43.76 -32.02 -116.93
C SER A 2 -42.50 -32.88 -116.92
N LEU A 3 -41.33 -32.25 -116.75
CA LEU A 3 -40.10 -32.99 -116.47
C LEU A 3 -40.09 -33.30 -114.98
N GLU A 4 -40.75 -34.40 -114.62
CA GLU A 4 -40.45 -35.12 -113.38
C GLU A 4 -39.07 -35.73 -113.53
N LEU A 5 -38.04 -34.90 -113.33
CA LEU A 5 -36.78 -35.37 -112.78
C LEU A 5 -37.13 -36.12 -111.50
N ASN A 6 -36.60 -37.33 -111.31
CA ASN A 6 -36.73 -38.08 -110.06
C ASN A 6 -35.90 -37.39 -108.98
N LEU A 7 -36.40 -36.25 -108.49
CA LEU A 7 -35.78 -35.44 -107.44
C LEU A 7 -35.64 -36.25 -106.15
N GLY A 8 -36.54 -37.20 -105.88
CA GLY A 8 -36.39 -38.18 -104.80
C GLY A 8 -35.15 -39.08 -104.98
N GLU A 9 -34.96 -39.72 -106.14
CA GLU A 9 -33.75 -40.53 -106.39
C GLU A 9 -32.48 -39.68 -106.35
N LEU A 10 -32.55 -38.43 -106.83
CA LEU A 10 -31.43 -37.49 -106.78
C LEU A 10 -31.11 -37.05 -105.35
N GLU A 11 -32.12 -36.73 -104.54
CA GLU A 11 -31.96 -36.36 -103.13
C GLU A 11 -31.52 -37.54 -102.27
N GLU A 12 -31.97 -38.77 -102.54
CA GLU A 12 -31.47 -39.98 -101.87
C GLU A 12 -30.01 -40.29 -102.23
N LEU A 13 -29.62 -40.19 -103.51
CA LEU A 13 -28.22 -40.36 -103.92
C LEU A 13 -27.32 -39.27 -103.35
N LEU A 14 -27.75 -38.01 -103.40
CA LEU A 14 -27.04 -36.89 -102.78
C LEU A 14 -27.01 -37.02 -101.24
N ALA A 15 -28.02 -37.63 -100.61
CA ALA A 15 -28.02 -37.89 -99.17
C ALA A 15 -27.08 -39.05 -98.78
N GLN A 16 -27.01 -40.12 -99.57
CA GLN A 16 -26.07 -41.21 -99.37
C GLN A 16 -24.63 -40.73 -99.50
N GLU A 17 -24.29 -39.97 -100.54
CA GLU A 17 -22.96 -39.37 -100.64
C GLU A 17 -22.74 -38.23 -99.64
N ALA A 18 -23.76 -37.48 -99.23
CA ALA A 18 -23.62 -36.48 -98.17
C ALA A 18 -23.37 -37.10 -96.79
N GLN A 19 -23.88 -38.31 -96.49
CA GLN A 19 -23.53 -39.04 -95.28
C GLN A 19 -22.05 -39.46 -95.29
N ALA A 20 -21.50 -39.88 -96.43
CA ALA A 20 -20.07 -40.08 -96.58
C ALA A 20 -19.29 -38.76 -96.44
N ALA A 21 -19.78 -37.69 -97.09
CA ALA A 21 -19.13 -36.38 -97.14
C ALA A 21 -19.29 -35.52 -95.87
N GLN A 22 -20.04 -35.97 -94.86
CA GLN A 22 -20.01 -35.38 -93.51
C GLN A 22 -18.62 -35.50 -92.88
N THR A 23 -17.78 -36.44 -93.34
CA THR A 23 -16.37 -36.56 -92.92
C THR A 23 -15.42 -35.58 -93.64
N THR A 24 -15.84 -34.96 -94.75
CA THR A 24 -14.98 -34.15 -95.63
C THR A 24 -15.50 -32.75 -95.97
N GLY A 25 -16.68 -32.36 -95.47
CA GLY A 25 -17.23 -31.01 -95.63
C GLY A 25 -18.18 -30.83 -96.83
N GLY A 26 -18.67 -31.92 -97.42
CA GLY A 26 -19.65 -31.91 -98.51
C GLY A 26 -19.09 -32.34 -99.88
N LEU A 27 -19.96 -32.36 -100.88
CA LEU A 27 -19.65 -32.88 -102.22
C LEU A 27 -18.76 -31.93 -103.02
N SER A 28 -17.68 -32.46 -103.59
CA SER A 28 -16.87 -31.71 -104.55
C SER A 28 -17.54 -31.63 -105.92
N VAL A 29 -17.16 -30.63 -106.72
CA VAL A 29 -17.63 -30.46 -108.10
C VAL A 29 -17.30 -31.68 -108.97
N TRP A 30 -16.17 -32.35 -108.70
CA TRP A 30 -15.76 -33.54 -109.46
C TRP A 30 -16.64 -34.76 -109.15
N GLN A 31 -16.94 -35.03 -107.87
CA GLN A 31 -17.88 -36.09 -107.49
C GLN A 31 -19.29 -35.84 -108.07
N PHE A 32 -19.77 -34.59 -107.99
CA PHE A 32 -21.04 -34.21 -108.62
C PHE A 32 -21.04 -34.44 -110.14
N LEU A 33 -19.97 -34.05 -110.84
CA LEU A 33 -19.85 -34.29 -112.28
C LEU A 33 -19.74 -35.78 -112.62
N GLU A 34 -19.12 -36.60 -111.75
CA GLU A 34 -19.05 -38.05 -111.92
C GLU A 34 -20.43 -38.72 -111.73
N LEU A 35 -21.19 -38.34 -110.70
CA LEU A 35 -22.60 -38.74 -110.53
C LEU A 35 -23.48 -38.34 -111.73
N PHE A 36 -23.28 -37.13 -112.25
CA PHE A 36 -24.05 -36.60 -113.37
C PHE A 36 -23.72 -37.33 -114.68
N ASN A 37 -22.43 -37.49 -114.98
CA ASN A 37 -21.94 -38.23 -116.15
C ASN A 37 -22.20 -39.75 -116.06
N SER A 38 -22.36 -40.29 -114.84
CA SER A 38 -22.80 -41.67 -114.60
C SER A 38 -24.22 -41.96 -115.13
N GLY A 39 -24.96 -40.96 -115.61
CA GLY A 39 -26.26 -41.13 -116.25
C GLY A 39 -27.43 -41.49 -115.31
N ARG A 40 -27.15 -41.79 -114.03
CA ARG A 40 -28.15 -42.05 -112.99
C ARG A 40 -29.08 -40.84 -112.81
N CYS A 41 -28.50 -39.64 -112.65
CA CYS A 41 -29.24 -38.38 -112.48
C CYS A 41 -30.00 -37.90 -113.74
N LEU A 42 -29.80 -38.56 -114.89
CA LEU A 42 -30.32 -38.13 -116.20
C LEU A 42 -31.16 -39.21 -116.89
N ARG A 43 -31.53 -40.29 -116.18
CA ARG A 43 -32.33 -41.39 -116.72
C ARG A 43 -33.69 -40.85 -117.23
N GLY A 44 -33.90 -40.93 -118.53
CA GLY A 44 -35.11 -40.42 -119.20
C GLY A 44 -35.02 -38.96 -119.70
N VAL A 45 -33.97 -38.21 -119.34
CA VAL A 45 -33.75 -36.84 -119.85
C VAL A 45 -33.10 -36.91 -121.23
N GLY A 46 -33.84 -36.47 -122.26
CA GLY A 46 -33.32 -36.39 -123.63
C GLY A 46 -32.14 -35.42 -123.74
N ARG A 47 -31.14 -35.75 -124.58
CA ARG A 47 -29.94 -34.92 -124.82
C ARG A 47 -30.29 -33.49 -125.23
N ASP A 48 -31.32 -33.33 -126.05
CA ASP A 48 -31.74 -32.02 -126.55
C ASP A 48 -32.43 -31.20 -125.46
N THR A 49 -33.26 -31.84 -124.61
CA THR A 49 -33.84 -31.24 -123.40
C THR A 49 -32.75 -30.75 -122.44
N LEU A 50 -31.72 -31.56 -122.20
CA LEU A 50 -30.56 -31.18 -121.39
C LEU A 50 -29.78 -30.03 -122.04
N SER A 51 -29.60 -30.06 -123.36
CA SER A 51 -28.94 -28.99 -124.12
C SER A 51 -29.71 -27.67 -124.02
N MET A 52 -31.04 -27.70 -124.07
CA MET A 52 -31.88 -26.52 -123.84
C MET A 52 -31.73 -25.97 -122.42
N ALA A 53 -31.86 -26.82 -121.39
CA ALA A 53 -31.71 -26.40 -119.99
C ALA A 53 -30.32 -25.81 -119.70
N ILE A 54 -29.25 -26.42 -120.22
CA ILE A 54 -27.88 -25.88 -120.13
C ILE A 54 -27.78 -24.54 -120.87
N HIS A 55 -28.45 -24.37 -122.01
CA HIS A 55 -28.43 -23.12 -122.76
C HIS A 55 -29.17 -21.98 -122.04
N GLU A 56 -30.34 -22.26 -121.45
CA GLU A 56 -31.09 -21.29 -120.62
C GLU A 56 -30.25 -20.85 -119.40
N VAL A 57 -29.62 -21.80 -118.70
CA VAL A 57 -28.71 -21.52 -117.57
C VAL A 57 -27.47 -20.74 -118.04
N TYR A 58 -26.89 -21.05 -119.20
CA TYR A 58 -25.78 -20.30 -119.78
C TYR A 58 -26.19 -18.85 -120.11
N GLN A 59 -27.40 -18.65 -120.64
CA GLN A 59 -27.94 -17.32 -120.92
C GLN A 59 -28.17 -16.50 -119.65
N GLU A 60 -28.76 -17.06 -118.59
CA GLU A 60 -28.93 -16.36 -117.30
C GLU A 60 -27.58 -16.06 -116.62
N LEU A 61 -26.71 -17.07 -116.47
CA LEU A 61 -25.54 -16.99 -115.59
C LEU A 61 -24.31 -16.32 -116.23
N ILE A 62 -24.14 -16.46 -117.54
CA ILE A 62 -22.91 -16.08 -118.27
C ILE A 62 -23.18 -14.95 -119.27
N GLN A 63 -24.33 -14.94 -119.94
CA GLN A 63 -24.75 -13.81 -120.80
C GLN A 63 -25.58 -12.75 -120.05
N ASP A 64 -25.88 -12.96 -118.76
CA ASP A 64 -26.67 -12.09 -117.90
C ASP A 64 -28.05 -11.73 -118.51
N VAL A 65 -28.66 -12.63 -119.27
CA VAL A 65 -29.97 -12.42 -119.93
C VAL A 65 -31.09 -12.51 -118.89
N LEU A 66 -31.87 -11.44 -118.77
CA LEU A 66 -32.94 -11.30 -117.78
C LEU A 66 -34.31 -11.77 -118.29
N LYS A 67 -34.57 -11.63 -119.60
CA LYS A 67 -35.75 -12.16 -120.31
C LYS A 67 -35.52 -12.10 -121.82
N GLN A 68 -36.11 -13.05 -122.55
CA GLN A 68 -36.17 -13.05 -124.00
C GLN A 68 -37.55 -13.51 -124.51
N GLY A 69 -37.81 -13.33 -125.80
CA GLY A 69 -39.10 -13.66 -126.42
C GLY A 69 -39.47 -12.75 -127.58
N TYR A 70 -40.51 -13.11 -128.33
CA TYR A 70 -41.07 -12.27 -129.40
C TYR A 70 -41.92 -11.12 -128.82
N LEU A 71 -41.79 -9.93 -129.41
CA LEU A 71 -42.65 -8.78 -129.17
C LEU A 71 -42.93 -8.02 -130.46
N TRP A 72 -44.11 -7.43 -130.55
CA TRP A 72 -44.47 -6.51 -131.62
C TRP A 72 -43.90 -5.13 -131.31
N LYS A 73 -42.99 -4.66 -132.16
CA LYS A 73 -42.29 -3.39 -132.00
C LYS A 73 -42.82 -2.33 -132.97
N ARG A 74 -43.06 -1.11 -132.50
CA ARG A 74 -43.37 0.04 -133.36
C ARG A 74 -42.12 0.58 -134.08
N GLY A 75 -42.25 0.82 -135.38
CA GLY A 75 -41.28 1.52 -136.21
C GLY A 75 -41.23 3.03 -135.89
N HIS A 76 -40.08 3.68 -136.07
CA HIS A 76 -39.96 5.12 -135.77
C HIS A 76 -40.62 5.99 -136.84
N LEU A 77 -40.07 5.93 -138.06
CA LEU A 77 -40.42 6.84 -139.15
C LEU A 77 -41.75 6.46 -139.83
N ARG A 78 -41.93 5.17 -140.16
CA ARG A 78 -43.12 4.67 -140.86
C ARG A 78 -44.25 4.18 -139.92
N ARG A 79 -44.03 4.22 -138.60
CA ARG A 79 -44.96 3.77 -137.52
C ARG A 79 -45.51 2.32 -137.59
N ASN A 80 -45.27 1.56 -138.67
CA ASN A 80 -45.63 0.15 -138.80
C ASN A 80 -45.18 -0.71 -137.61
N TRP A 81 -45.98 -1.72 -137.30
CA TRP A 81 -45.67 -2.73 -136.29
C TRP A 81 -44.96 -3.93 -136.92
N THR A 82 -43.81 -4.33 -136.38
CA THR A 82 -43.09 -5.55 -136.79
C THR A 82 -42.78 -6.41 -135.58
N GLU A 83 -43.11 -7.70 -135.65
CA GLU A 83 -42.62 -8.69 -134.69
C GLU A 83 -41.09 -8.80 -134.77
N ARG A 84 -40.45 -8.92 -133.59
CA ARG A 84 -39.01 -9.10 -133.43
C ARG A 84 -38.75 -9.99 -132.22
N TRP A 85 -37.70 -10.79 -132.28
CA TRP A 85 -37.13 -11.40 -131.08
C TRP A 85 -36.41 -10.34 -130.26
N PHE A 86 -36.66 -10.29 -128.95
CA PHE A 86 -35.99 -9.39 -128.02
C PHE A 86 -35.18 -10.19 -127.00
N GLN A 87 -34.06 -9.60 -126.57
CA GLN A 87 -33.21 -10.12 -125.51
C GLN A 87 -32.82 -8.97 -124.57
N LEU A 88 -33.19 -9.10 -123.29
CA LEU A 88 -32.92 -8.12 -122.25
C LEU A 88 -31.68 -8.50 -121.46
N GLN A 89 -30.73 -7.57 -121.39
CA GLN A 89 -29.59 -7.58 -120.48
C GLN A 89 -29.67 -6.35 -119.54
N PRO A 90 -28.93 -6.30 -118.42
CA PRO A 90 -29.04 -5.21 -117.44
C PRO A 90 -28.84 -3.81 -118.05
N SER A 91 -27.88 -3.65 -118.96
CA SER A 91 -27.52 -2.37 -119.58
C SER A 91 -28.20 -2.10 -120.93
N CYS A 92 -28.88 -3.08 -121.54
CA CYS A 92 -29.56 -2.85 -122.81
C CYS A 92 -30.62 -3.90 -123.17
N LEU A 93 -31.57 -3.48 -124.00
CA LEU A 93 -32.58 -4.34 -124.60
C LEU A 93 -32.32 -4.44 -126.12
N CYS A 94 -31.79 -5.57 -126.56
CA CYS A 94 -31.47 -5.85 -127.95
C CYS A 94 -32.66 -6.48 -128.68
N TYR A 95 -32.74 -6.30 -130.00
CA TYR A 95 -33.74 -6.98 -130.82
C TYR A 95 -33.18 -7.45 -132.18
N PHE A 96 -33.72 -8.57 -132.65
CA PHE A 96 -33.20 -9.38 -133.76
C PHE A 96 -34.27 -9.69 -134.80
N GLY A 97 -33.88 -10.29 -135.92
CA GLY A 97 -34.82 -10.79 -136.92
C GLY A 97 -35.68 -11.95 -136.39
N SER A 98 -35.06 -12.86 -135.66
CA SER A 98 -35.59 -14.15 -135.19
C SER A 98 -34.77 -14.63 -133.98
N GLU A 99 -35.22 -15.71 -133.36
CA GLU A 99 -34.65 -16.31 -132.14
C GLU A 99 -33.19 -16.78 -132.25
N GLU A 100 -32.71 -17.18 -133.43
CA GLU A 100 -31.31 -17.59 -133.58
C GLU A 100 -30.31 -16.43 -133.51
N CYS A 101 -30.78 -15.19 -133.30
CA CYS A 101 -30.01 -13.97 -133.03
C CYS A 101 -28.93 -13.59 -134.07
N LYS A 102 -28.92 -14.24 -135.25
CA LYS A 102 -27.92 -14.13 -136.32
C LYS A 102 -27.65 -12.68 -136.79
N GLU A 103 -28.67 -11.82 -136.80
CA GLU A 103 -28.51 -10.41 -137.18
C GLU A 103 -29.26 -9.48 -136.22
N LYS A 104 -28.49 -8.62 -135.55
CA LYS A 104 -28.94 -7.63 -134.56
C LYS A 104 -29.55 -6.41 -135.27
N ARG A 105 -30.87 -6.24 -135.15
CA ARG A 105 -31.65 -5.17 -135.80
C ARG A 105 -31.71 -3.87 -135.00
N GLY A 106 -31.16 -3.87 -133.79
CA GLY A 106 -30.90 -2.67 -132.99
C GLY A 106 -30.76 -2.94 -131.49
N THR A 107 -30.52 -1.86 -130.75
CA THR A 107 -30.41 -1.84 -129.29
C THR A 107 -31.16 -0.63 -128.74
N ILE A 108 -31.80 -0.83 -127.59
CA ILE A 108 -32.30 0.21 -126.70
C ILE A 108 -31.32 0.22 -125.51
N PRO A 109 -30.46 1.23 -125.34
CA PRO A 109 -29.65 1.33 -124.12
C PRO A 109 -30.58 1.53 -122.92
N LEU A 110 -30.24 0.93 -121.79
CA LEU A 110 -30.92 1.12 -120.52
C LEU A 110 -29.95 1.79 -119.56
N ASP A 111 -30.36 2.93 -119.04
CA ASP A 111 -29.65 3.72 -118.04
C ASP A 111 -30.55 3.88 -116.79
N ALA A 112 -30.10 4.63 -115.78
CA ALA A 112 -30.85 4.86 -114.55
C ALA A 112 -32.01 5.87 -114.72
N GLN A 113 -32.04 6.60 -115.84
CA GLN A 113 -33.04 7.61 -116.19
C GLN A 113 -34.17 7.02 -117.06
N CYS A 114 -33.94 5.87 -117.68
CA CYS A 114 -34.93 5.11 -118.41
C CYS A 114 -36.11 4.72 -117.52
N CYS A 115 -37.32 4.72 -118.10
CA CYS A 115 -38.50 4.16 -117.44
C CYS A 115 -39.30 3.28 -118.41
N VAL A 116 -40.14 2.40 -117.85
CA VAL A 116 -41.05 1.56 -118.62
C VAL A 116 -42.47 1.72 -118.09
N GLU A 117 -43.39 2.03 -118.99
CA GLU A 117 -44.78 2.38 -118.68
C GLU A 117 -45.74 1.46 -119.43
N VAL A 118 -46.81 1.02 -118.76
CA VAL A 118 -47.92 0.32 -119.40
C VAL A 118 -48.74 1.33 -120.20
N LEU A 119 -49.05 1.00 -121.45
CA LEU A 119 -49.88 1.83 -122.32
C LEU A 119 -51.28 1.21 -122.50
N PRO A 120 -52.32 2.02 -122.74
CA PRO A 120 -53.63 1.52 -123.13
C PRO A 120 -53.59 0.89 -124.54
N ASP A 121 -54.48 -0.08 -124.79
CA ASP A 121 -54.67 -0.72 -126.10
C ASP A 121 -55.04 0.34 -127.16
N ARG A 122 -54.29 0.38 -128.28
CA ARG A 122 -54.38 1.38 -129.36
C ARG A 122 -53.97 0.79 -130.70
N GLU A 123 -54.41 1.38 -131.81
CA GLU A 123 -53.99 1.00 -133.19
C GLU A 123 -54.18 -0.49 -133.53
N GLY A 124 -55.22 -1.12 -132.95
CA GLY A 124 -55.47 -2.56 -133.11
C GLY A 124 -54.49 -3.47 -132.37
N LYS A 125 -53.57 -2.91 -131.57
CA LYS A 125 -52.64 -3.64 -130.72
C LYS A 125 -53.08 -3.61 -129.25
N ARG A 126 -52.85 -4.73 -128.59
CA ARG A 126 -53.21 -4.97 -127.19
C ARG A 126 -51.98 -5.23 -126.34
N CYS A 127 -52.17 -5.23 -125.01
CA CYS A 127 -51.12 -5.54 -124.04
C CYS A 127 -49.88 -4.66 -124.25
N MET A 128 -50.15 -3.37 -124.49
CA MET A 128 -49.18 -2.35 -124.88
C MET A 128 -48.33 -1.87 -123.69
N PHE A 129 -47.08 -1.51 -123.98
CA PHE A 129 -46.17 -0.81 -123.07
C PHE A 129 -45.15 0.01 -123.87
N CYS A 130 -44.38 0.87 -123.22
CA CYS A 130 -43.23 1.52 -123.83
C CYS A 130 -42.05 1.65 -122.88
N VAL A 131 -40.85 1.62 -123.46
CA VAL A 131 -39.61 2.03 -122.79
C VAL A 131 -39.28 3.45 -123.24
N LYS A 132 -39.13 4.39 -122.29
CA LYS A 132 -38.62 5.73 -122.56
C LYS A 132 -37.14 5.76 -122.19
N THR A 133 -36.29 6.11 -123.16
CA THR A 133 -34.89 6.47 -122.92
C THR A 133 -34.73 7.99 -122.99
N ALA A 134 -33.59 8.52 -122.56
CA ALA A 134 -33.28 9.96 -122.65
C ALA A 134 -33.39 10.54 -124.08
N SER A 135 -33.31 9.70 -125.13
CA SER A 135 -33.39 10.13 -126.53
C SER A 135 -34.68 9.74 -127.24
N ARG A 136 -35.44 8.74 -126.75
CA ARG A 136 -36.56 8.17 -127.52
C ARG A 136 -37.51 7.28 -126.69
N THR A 137 -38.80 7.34 -127.03
CA THR A 137 -39.81 6.32 -126.66
C THR A 137 -39.84 5.14 -127.65
N TYR A 138 -39.91 3.92 -127.12
CA TYR A 138 -40.02 2.67 -127.86
C TYR A 138 -41.33 1.95 -127.46
N GLU A 139 -42.37 2.09 -128.30
CA GLU A 139 -43.65 1.41 -128.10
C GLU A 139 -43.61 -0.06 -128.55
N MET A 140 -44.14 -0.93 -127.70
CA MET A 140 -44.07 -2.39 -127.80
C MET A 140 -45.41 -3.02 -127.37
N SER A 141 -45.75 -4.17 -127.95
CA SER A 141 -46.99 -4.93 -127.68
C SER A 141 -46.62 -6.40 -127.46
N ALA A 142 -47.09 -6.96 -126.35
CA ALA A 142 -46.95 -8.37 -126.04
C ALA A 142 -48.13 -9.20 -126.59
N SER A 143 -47.96 -10.52 -126.66
CA SER A 143 -49.03 -11.49 -126.96
C SER A 143 -50.23 -11.35 -126.02
N ASP A 144 -49.95 -11.10 -124.73
CA ASP A 144 -50.91 -11.18 -123.65
C ASP A 144 -50.50 -10.35 -122.43
N THR A 145 -51.42 -10.22 -121.47
CA THR A 145 -51.26 -9.42 -120.25
C THR A 145 -50.12 -9.92 -119.35
N ARG A 146 -49.90 -11.25 -119.28
CA ARG A 146 -48.86 -11.87 -118.45
C ARG A 146 -47.49 -11.60 -119.05
N GLN A 147 -47.31 -11.83 -120.35
CA GLN A 147 -46.06 -11.49 -121.05
C GLN A 147 -45.75 -10.00 -120.93
N ARG A 148 -46.74 -9.11 -121.06
CA ARG A 148 -46.55 -7.67 -120.78
C ARG A 148 -46.02 -7.44 -119.36
N GLN A 149 -46.65 -8.04 -118.34
CA GLN A 149 -46.22 -7.90 -116.94
C GLN A 149 -44.78 -8.41 -116.74
N GLU A 150 -44.47 -9.63 -117.19
CA GLU A 150 -43.11 -10.21 -117.13
C GLU A 150 -42.07 -9.30 -117.81
N TRP A 151 -42.35 -8.79 -119.01
CA TRP A 151 -41.45 -7.87 -119.71
C TRP A 151 -41.27 -6.54 -118.97
N THR A 152 -42.34 -5.92 -118.48
CA THR A 152 -42.22 -4.66 -117.71
C THR A 152 -41.45 -4.84 -116.41
N ALA A 153 -41.69 -5.93 -115.65
CA ALA A 153 -40.98 -6.21 -114.40
C ALA A 153 -39.50 -6.58 -114.62
N ALA A 154 -39.18 -7.29 -115.70
CA ALA A 154 -37.81 -7.57 -116.08
C ALA A 154 -37.06 -6.29 -116.49
N ILE A 155 -37.68 -5.41 -117.29
CA ILE A 155 -37.09 -4.13 -117.70
C ILE A 155 -36.91 -3.18 -116.50
N GLN A 156 -37.88 -3.12 -115.57
CA GLN A 156 -37.71 -2.40 -114.30
C GLN A 156 -36.55 -2.94 -113.47
N THR A 157 -36.33 -4.26 -113.50
CA THR A 157 -35.18 -4.88 -112.84
C THR A 157 -33.85 -4.57 -113.52
N ALA A 158 -33.80 -4.51 -114.85
CA ALA A 158 -32.62 -4.05 -115.59
C ALA A 158 -32.25 -2.60 -115.23
N ILE A 159 -33.23 -1.68 -115.28
CA ILE A 159 -33.06 -0.26 -114.92
C ILE A 159 -32.59 -0.13 -113.46
N ARG A 160 -33.20 -0.87 -112.53
CA ARG A 160 -32.77 -0.89 -111.12
C ARG A 160 -31.34 -1.38 -110.97
N LEU A 161 -30.92 -2.41 -111.71
CA LEU A 161 -29.54 -2.90 -111.68
C LEU A 161 -28.55 -1.83 -112.20
N GLN A 162 -28.90 -1.06 -113.23
CA GLN A 162 -28.06 0.08 -113.68
C GLN A 162 -27.99 1.18 -112.62
N ALA A 163 -29.11 1.55 -111.99
CA ALA A 163 -29.15 2.52 -110.90
C ALA A 163 -28.36 2.08 -109.66
N GLU A 164 -28.34 0.77 -109.36
CA GLU A 164 -27.54 0.16 -108.29
C GLU A 164 -26.08 -0.14 -108.70
N GLY A 165 -25.65 0.17 -109.93
CA GLY A 165 -24.29 -0.08 -110.44
C GLY A 165 -23.94 -1.56 -110.67
N LYS A 166 -24.95 -2.43 -110.85
CA LYS A 166 -24.81 -3.90 -110.82
C LYS A 166 -24.86 -4.51 -112.22
N ALA A 167 -23.82 -5.27 -112.55
CA ALA A 167 -23.67 -5.93 -113.84
C ALA A 167 -24.57 -7.16 -114.04
N SER A 168 -25.17 -7.73 -112.99
CA SER A 168 -25.92 -9.00 -113.07
C SER A 168 -26.89 -9.20 -111.92
N LEU A 169 -28.11 -9.66 -112.23
CA LEU A 169 -29.10 -10.05 -111.23
C LEU A 169 -28.65 -11.29 -110.44
N HIS A 170 -28.14 -12.31 -111.12
CA HIS A 170 -27.75 -13.55 -110.45
C HIS A 170 -26.58 -13.31 -109.48
N LYS A 171 -25.59 -12.50 -109.88
CA LYS A 171 -24.42 -12.20 -109.04
C LYS A 171 -24.84 -11.42 -107.78
N ASP A 172 -25.73 -10.43 -107.90
CA ASP A 172 -26.34 -9.71 -106.76
C ASP A 172 -27.14 -10.64 -105.82
N LEU A 173 -28.02 -11.49 -106.36
CA LEU A 173 -28.80 -12.44 -105.54
C LEU A 173 -27.91 -13.49 -104.86
N LYS A 174 -26.84 -13.95 -105.52
CA LYS A 174 -25.84 -14.86 -104.94
C LYS A 174 -25.05 -14.19 -103.82
N GLN A 175 -24.65 -12.92 -103.99
CA GLN A 175 -23.99 -12.13 -102.97
C GLN A 175 -24.92 -11.89 -101.76
N LYS A 176 -26.14 -11.41 -101.96
CA LYS A 176 -27.13 -11.20 -100.88
C LYS A 176 -27.40 -12.47 -100.08
N ARG A 177 -27.51 -13.64 -100.74
CA ARG A 177 -27.65 -14.94 -100.06
C ARG A 177 -26.41 -15.33 -99.23
N ARG A 178 -25.20 -14.94 -99.66
CA ARG A 178 -23.95 -15.13 -98.89
C ARG A 178 -23.90 -14.18 -97.69
N GLU A 179 -24.14 -12.90 -97.89
CA GLU A 179 -24.18 -11.87 -96.84
C GLU A 179 -25.19 -12.21 -95.74
N GLN A 180 -26.36 -12.72 -96.10
CA GLN A 180 -27.36 -13.20 -95.12
C GLN A 180 -26.87 -14.41 -94.29
N ARG A 181 -26.06 -15.31 -94.85
CA ARG A 181 -25.45 -16.42 -94.10
C ARG A 181 -24.38 -15.90 -93.14
N GLU A 182 -23.45 -15.09 -93.64
CA GLU A 182 -22.41 -14.47 -92.82
C GLU A 182 -23.00 -13.59 -91.70
N GLN A 183 -24.10 -12.86 -91.96
CA GLN A 183 -24.77 -12.09 -90.91
C GLN A 183 -25.43 -12.98 -89.85
N ARG A 184 -26.03 -14.12 -90.23
CA ARG A 184 -26.58 -15.10 -89.28
C ARG A 184 -25.48 -15.73 -88.43
N GLU A 185 -24.34 -16.06 -89.05
CA GLU A 185 -23.18 -16.63 -88.36
C GLU A 185 -22.52 -15.65 -87.40
N ARG A 186 -22.26 -14.39 -87.83
CA ARG A 186 -21.77 -13.33 -86.94
C ARG A 186 -22.72 -13.08 -85.75
N ARG A 187 -24.05 -13.20 -85.95
CA ARG A 187 -25.05 -13.13 -84.87
C ARG A 187 -25.10 -14.38 -83.98
N ARG A 188 -24.56 -15.51 -84.41
CA ARG A 188 -24.39 -16.72 -83.57
C ARG A 188 -23.12 -16.57 -82.73
N VAL A 189 -21.99 -16.28 -83.38
CA VAL A 189 -20.68 -16.07 -82.73
C VAL A 189 -20.74 -14.98 -81.67
N ALA A 190 -21.32 -13.81 -81.97
CA ALA A 190 -21.45 -12.73 -80.98
C ALA A 190 -22.29 -13.11 -79.74
N LYS A 191 -23.22 -14.08 -79.86
CA LYS A 191 -23.98 -14.62 -78.72
C LYS A 191 -23.19 -15.69 -77.98
N GLU A 192 -22.43 -16.51 -78.70
CA GLU A 192 -21.51 -17.50 -78.11
C GLU A 192 -20.43 -16.76 -77.27
N GLU A 193 -19.89 -15.65 -77.77
CA GLU A 193 -18.99 -14.73 -77.06
C GLU A 193 -19.66 -14.04 -75.86
N GLU A 194 -20.90 -13.55 -76.00
CA GLU A 194 -21.67 -12.96 -74.89
C GLU A 194 -21.89 -13.97 -73.75
N LEU A 195 -22.31 -15.19 -74.08
CA LEU A 195 -22.56 -16.25 -73.10
C LEU A 195 -21.27 -16.67 -72.37
N LEU A 196 -20.15 -16.82 -73.09
CA LEU A 196 -18.85 -17.10 -72.48
C LEU A 196 -18.41 -15.98 -71.54
N ARG A 197 -18.62 -14.71 -71.91
CA ARG A 197 -18.32 -13.56 -71.04
C ARG A 197 -19.22 -13.53 -69.80
N LEU A 198 -20.50 -13.87 -69.92
CA LEU A 198 -21.42 -13.97 -68.79
C LEU A 198 -21.02 -15.11 -67.84
N GLN A 199 -20.61 -16.27 -68.36
CA GLN A 199 -20.09 -17.37 -67.55
C GLN A 199 -18.83 -16.96 -66.79
N GLN A 200 -17.86 -16.32 -67.44
CA GLN A 200 -16.64 -15.83 -66.77
C GLN A 200 -16.96 -14.86 -65.62
N LEU A 201 -17.94 -13.96 -65.81
CA LEU A 201 -18.40 -13.05 -64.75
C LEU A 201 -19.14 -13.76 -63.61
N GLN A 202 -19.83 -14.88 -63.90
CA GLN A 202 -20.43 -15.73 -62.86
C GLN A 202 -19.35 -16.47 -62.06
N GLU A 203 -18.37 -17.10 -62.72
CA GLU A 203 -17.24 -17.77 -62.05
C GLU A 203 -16.42 -16.80 -61.19
N GLU A 204 -16.13 -15.58 -61.67
CA GLU A 204 -15.48 -14.54 -60.86
C GLU A 204 -16.31 -14.13 -59.63
N LYS A 205 -17.63 -14.02 -59.79
CA LYS A 205 -18.54 -13.68 -58.68
C LYS A 205 -18.57 -14.79 -57.64
N GLU A 206 -18.64 -16.04 -58.06
CA GLU A 206 -18.65 -17.20 -57.15
C GLU A 206 -17.34 -17.33 -56.37
N ARG A 207 -16.18 -17.14 -57.03
CA ARG A 207 -14.87 -17.10 -56.35
C ARG A 207 -14.80 -15.98 -55.30
N LYS A 208 -15.29 -14.78 -55.63
CA LYS A 208 -15.34 -13.63 -54.69
C LYS A 208 -16.31 -13.88 -53.53
N LEU A 209 -17.40 -14.61 -53.74
CA LEU A 209 -18.31 -15.01 -52.67
C LEU A 209 -17.67 -16.05 -51.73
N GLN A 210 -16.97 -17.04 -52.28
CA GLN A 210 -16.22 -18.04 -51.50
C GLN A 210 -15.10 -17.38 -50.67
N GLU A 211 -14.37 -16.42 -51.24
CA GLU A 211 -13.35 -15.63 -50.54
C GLU A 211 -13.96 -14.83 -49.37
N LEU A 212 -15.10 -14.17 -49.59
CA LEU A 212 -15.84 -13.44 -48.55
C LEU A 212 -16.40 -14.37 -47.45
N GLU A 213 -16.84 -15.58 -47.80
CA GLU A 213 -17.32 -16.57 -46.85
C GLU A 213 -16.18 -17.07 -45.94
N LEU A 214 -15.03 -17.44 -46.53
CA LEU A 214 -13.82 -17.81 -45.78
C LEU A 214 -13.32 -16.68 -44.85
N LEU A 215 -13.39 -15.42 -45.30
CA LEU A 215 -13.05 -14.27 -44.47
C LEU A 215 -14.03 -14.08 -43.30
N GLN A 216 -15.33 -14.29 -43.50
CA GLN A 216 -16.32 -14.26 -42.41
C GLN A 216 -16.15 -15.42 -41.43
N GLU A 217 -15.80 -16.62 -41.90
CA GLU A 217 -15.50 -17.74 -41.00
C GLU A 217 -14.22 -17.48 -40.18
N ALA A 218 -13.16 -16.97 -40.80
CA ALA A 218 -11.93 -16.58 -40.10
C ALA A 218 -12.19 -15.48 -39.05
N GLN A 219 -13.03 -14.48 -39.36
CA GLN A 219 -13.47 -13.46 -38.39
C GLN A 219 -14.21 -14.09 -37.20
N ARG A 220 -15.23 -14.94 -37.46
CA ARG A 220 -15.98 -15.65 -36.40
C ARG A 220 -15.08 -16.55 -35.54
N GLN A 221 -14.04 -17.15 -36.11
CA GLN A 221 -13.07 -17.95 -35.36
C GLN A 221 -12.17 -17.07 -34.50
N ALA A 222 -11.68 -15.94 -35.02
CA ALA A 222 -10.89 -14.98 -34.27
C ALA A 222 -11.69 -14.34 -33.11
N GLU A 223 -12.96 -13.98 -33.33
CA GLU A 223 -13.87 -13.47 -32.29
C GLU A 223 -14.06 -14.48 -31.15
N ARG A 224 -14.24 -15.77 -31.46
CA ARG A 224 -14.34 -16.84 -30.44
C ARG A 224 -13.06 -16.99 -29.64
N LEU A 225 -11.90 -17.02 -30.31
CA LEU A 225 -10.60 -17.13 -29.64
C LEU A 225 -10.33 -15.93 -28.72
N LEU A 226 -10.72 -14.71 -29.14
CA LEU A 226 -10.61 -13.51 -28.33
C LEU A 226 -11.58 -13.54 -27.14
N GLN A 227 -12.82 -14.02 -27.32
CA GLN A 227 -13.77 -14.24 -26.23
C GLN A 227 -13.25 -15.27 -25.22
N GLU A 228 -12.71 -16.41 -25.67
CA GLU A 228 -12.06 -17.39 -24.80
C GLU A 228 -10.85 -16.79 -24.05
N GLU A 229 -10.03 -15.97 -24.70
CA GLU A 229 -8.90 -15.33 -24.03
C GLU A 229 -9.36 -14.28 -23.01
N GLU A 230 -10.38 -13.48 -23.33
CA GLU A 230 -11.01 -12.57 -22.37
C GLU A 230 -11.62 -13.31 -21.18
N GLU A 231 -12.33 -14.44 -21.39
CA GLU A 231 -12.87 -15.23 -20.29
C GLU A 231 -11.78 -15.84 -19.41
N ARG A 232 -10.66 -16.31 -19.98
CA ARG A 232 -9.48 -16.78 -19.24
C ARG A 232 -8.82 -15.65 -18.45
N ARG A 233 -8.61 -14.47 -19.05
CA ARG A 233 -8.09 -13.28 -18.35
C ARG A 233 -9.03 -12.85 -17.21
N ARG A 234 -10.34 -12.91 -17.43
CA ARG A 234 -11.38 -12.63 -16.42
C ARG A 234 -11.48 -13.72 -15.34
N SER A 235 -11.16 -14.98 -15.62
CA SER A 235 -11.10 -16.03 -14.59
C SER A 235 -9.85 -15.85 -13.73
N GLN A 236 -8.68 -15.72 -14.35
CA GLN A 236 -7.39 -15.46 -13.68
C GLN A 236 -7.45 -14.23 -12.76
N HIS A 237 -8.08 -13.14 -13.20
CA HIS A 237 -8.24 -11.94 -12.36
C HIS A 237 -9.17 -12.20 -11.16
N ARG A 238 -10.26 -12.96 -11.32
CA ARG A 238 -11.16 -13.35 -10.21
C ARG A 238 -10.49 -14.33 -9.25
N GLU A 239 -9.74 -15.30 -9.75
CA GLU A 239 -8.95 -16.25 -8.96
C GLU A 239 -7.89 -15.51 -8.12
N LEU A 240 -7.16 -14.57 -8.73
CA LEU A 240 -6.19 -13.70 -8.05
C LEU A 240 -6.86 -12.82 -6.98
N GLN A 241 -8.01 -12.22 -7.29
CA GLN A 241 -8.79 -11.43 -6.32
C GLN A 241 -9.26 -12.30 -5.14
N GLN A 242 -9.80 -13.49 -5.40
CA GLN A 242 -10.24 -14.42 -4.34
C GLN A 242 -9.08 -14.91 -3.48
N ALA A 243 -7.90 -15.16 -4.06
CA ALA A 243 -6.70 -15.49 -3.32
C ALA A 243 -6.25 -14.32 -2.42
N LEU A 244 -6.25 -13.09 -2.94
CA LEU A 244 -5.90 -11.89 -2.17
C LEU A 244 -6.90 -11.61 -1.04
N GLU A 245 -8.21 -11.74 -1.29
CA GLU A 245 -9.25 -11.64 -0.26
C GLU A 245 -9.09 -12.71 0.83
N SER A 246 -8.66 -13.93 0.46
CA SER A 246 -8.43 -15.01 1.42
C SER A 246 -7.20 -14.72 2.28
N GLN A 247 -6.08 -14.28 1.68
CA GLN A 247 -4.89 -13.84 2.41
C GLN A 247 -5.16 -12.63 3.33
N LEU A 248 -6.02 -11.70 2.91
CA LEU A 248 -6.45 -10.58 3.76
C LEU A 248 -7.26 -11.08 4.96
N ARG A 249 -8.22 -11.99 4.77
CA ARG A 249 -9.00 -12.60 5.87
C ARG A 249 -8.10 -13.40 6.83
N GLU A 250 -7.15 -14.16 6.32
CA GLU A 250 -6.15 -14.87 7.13
C GLU A 250 -5.27 -13.91 7.94
N ALA A 251 -4.81 -12.82 7.32
CA ALA A 251 -4.03 -11.78 8.00
C ALA A 251 -4.85 -11.01 9.06
N GLU A 252 -6.13 -10.75 8.80
CA GLU A 252 -7.07 -10.16 9.77
C GLU A 252 -7.32 -11.10 10.95
N GLN A 253 -7.56 -12.39 10.70
CA GLN A 253 -7.71 -13.40 11.75
C GLN A 253 -6.43 -13.57 12.58
N ALA A 254 -5.26 -13.60 11.94
CA ALA A 254 -3.97 -13.64 12.63
C ALA A 254 -3.74 -12.39 13.51
N ARG A 255 -4.09 -11.19 13.02
CA ARG A 255 -4.05 -9.95 13.79
C ARG A 255 -5.02 -9.97 14.98
N ALA A 256 -6.25 -10.43 14.78
CA ALA A 256 -7.25 -10.54 15.85
C ALA A 256 -6.84 -11.56 16.93
N SER A 257 -6.27 -12.71 16.52
CA SER A 257 -5.70 -13.71 17.42
C SER A 257 -4.54 -13.14 18.24
N MET A 258 -3.59 -12.46 17.57
CA MET A 258 -2.46 -11.78 18.23
C MET A 258 -2.91 -10.66 19.17
N GLN A 259 -3.96 -9.91 18.82
CA GLN A 259 -4.56 -8.91 19.70
C GLN A 259 -5.18 -9.55 20.96
N ALA A 260 -5.92 -10.66 20.80
CA ALA A 260 -6.49 -11.39 21.93
C ALA A 260 -5.40 -11.97 22.85
N GLU A 261 -4.32 -12.53 22.29
CA GLU A 261 -3.16 -12.98 23.06
C GLU A 261 -2.47 -11.80 23.78
N MET A 262 -2.32 -10.64 23.12
CA MET A 262 -1.74 -9.45 23.73
C MET A 262 -2.61 -8.88 24.86
N GLU A 263 -3.95 -8.91 24.78
CA GLU A 263 -4.81 -8.54 25.90
C GLU A 263 -4.71 -9.55 27.06
N LEU A 264 -4.67 -10.86 26.78
CA LEU A 264 -4.41 -11.88 27.81
C LEU A 264 -3.05 -11.66 28.50
N LYS A 265 -2.00 -11.31 27.74
CA LYS A 265 -0.68 -10.99 28.30
C LYS A 265 -0.66 -9.67 29.08
N LYS A 266 -1.46 -8.67 28.68
CA LYS A 266 -1.68 -7.45 29.48
C LYS A 266 -2.41 -7.76 30.78
N GLU A 267 -3.44 -8.61 30.77
CA GLU A 267 -4.13 -9.05 31.98
C GLU A 267 -3.22 -9.84 32.92
N GLU A 268 -2.44 -10.80 32.41
CA GLU A 268 -1.41 -11.50 33.18
C GLU A 268 -0.42 -10.53 33.82
N ALA A 269 0.10 -9.58 33.03
CA ALA A 269 1.02 -8.55 33.53
C ALA A 269 0.35 -7.58 34.52
N ALA A 270 -0.94 -7.28 34.39
CA ALA A 270 -1.69 -6.46 35.34
C ALA A 270 -1.89 -7.18 36.67
N ARG A 271 -2.26 -8.48 36.63
CA ARG A 271 -2.34 -9.35 37.82
C ARG A 271 -0.97 -9.48 38.50
N GLN A 272 0.12 -9.59 37.74
CA GLN A 272 1.49 -9.58 38.27
C GLN A 272 1.84 -8.24 38.94
N ARG A 273 1.54 -7.10 38.31
CA ARG A 273 1.76 -5.76 38.92
C ARG A 273 0.95 -5.57 40.20
N GLN A 274 -0.31 -5.99 40.20
CA GLN A 274 -1.14 -5.96 41.41
C GLN A 274 -0.54 -6.84 42.51
N ARG A 275 -0.06 -8.04 42.16
CA ARG A 275 0.58 -8.93 43.13
C ARG A 275 1.91 -8.38 43.66
N ILE A 276 2.69 -7.68 42.84
CA ILE A 276 3.88 -6.95 43.28
C ILE A 276 3.47 -5.86 44.27
N LYS A 277 2.46 -5.04 43.96
CA LYS A 277 1.95 -3.99 44.86
C LYS A 277 1.40 -4.54 46.18
N GLU A 278 0.72 -5.69 46.18
CA GLU A 278 0.29 -6.39 47.39
C GLU A 278 1.48 -6.82 48.27
N LEU A 279 2.59 -7.23 47.65
CA LEU A 279 3.82 -7.62 48.34
C LEU A 279 4.61 -6.41 48.84
N GLU A 280 4.61 -5.30 48.09
CA GLU A 280 5.18 -4.00 48.50
C GLU A 280 4.41 -3.44 49.71
N GLU A 281 3.07 -3.37 49.67
CA GLU A 281 2.24 -2.96 50.82
C GLU A 281 2.41 -3.88 52.03
N MET A 282 2.64 -5.19 51.81
CA MET A 282 2.95 -6.12 52.89
C MET A 282 4.34 -5.87 53.47
N GLN A 283 5.33 -5.57 52.63
CA GLN A 283 6.70 -5.22 53.05
C GLN A 283 6.72 -3.90 53.83
N GLU A 284 5.98 -2.88 53.40
CA GLU A 284 5.82 -1.61 54.13
C GLU A 284 5.23 -1.86 55.52
N ARG A 285 4.11 -2.58 55.62
CA ARG A 285 3.48 -2.92 56.93
C ARG A 285 4.39 -3.75 57.84
N LEU A 286 5.22 -4.63 57.28
CA LEU A 286 6.23 -5.38 58.03
C LEU A 286 7.39 -4.49 58.50
N GLN A 287 7.79 -3.50 57.69
CA GLN A 287 8.79 -2.50 58.09
C GLN A 287 8.25 -1.55 59.17
N GLU A 288 6.98 -1.10 59.07
CA GLU A 288 6.30 -0.34 60.11
C GLU A 288 6.21 -1.14 61.42
N ALA A 289 5.78 -2.40 61.37
CA ALA A 289 5.72 -3.27 62.53
C ALA A 289 7.09 -3.49 63.19
N LEU A 290 8.15 -3.68 62.38
CA LEU A 290 9.52 -3.79 62.86
C LEU A 290 10.03 -2.48 63.48
N GLN A 291 9.72 -1.32 62.89
CA GLN A 291 10.04 -0.02 63.47
C GLN A 291 9.31 0.22 64.80
N LEU A 292 8.05 -0.22 64.92
CA LEU A 292 7.29 -0.17 66.16
C LEU A 292 7.87 -1.11 67.23
N GLU A 293 8.32 -2.32 66.87
CA GLU A 293 9.03 -3.20 67.82
C GLU A 293 10.37 -2.60 68.25
N VAL A 294 11.19 -2.12 67.32
CA VAL A 294 12.48 -1.47 67.64
C VAL A 294 12.27 -0.25 68.52
N LYS A 295 11.24 0.57 68.27
CA LYS A 295 10.89 1.69 69.14
C LYS A 295 10.42 1.21 70.52
N ALA A 296 9.55 0.20 70.60
CA ALA A 296 9.11 -0.35 71.88
C ALA A 296 10.27 -0.91 72.70
N ARG A 297 11.29 -1.53 72.05
CA ARG A 297 12.54 -1.94 72.69
C ARG A 297 13.35 -0.76 73.22
N GLN A 298 13.48 0.32 72.44
CA GLN A 298 14.18 1.53 72.87
C GLN A 298 13.44 2.23 74.04
N ASP A 299 12.10 2.23 74.03
CA ASP A 299 11.28 2.75 75.12
C ASP A 299 11.40 1.84 76.38
N GLU A 300 11.42 0.50 76.24
CA GLU A 300 11.73 -0.45 77.33
C GLU A 300 13.13 -0.21 77.93
N GLU A 301 14.15 -0.03 77.09
CA GLU A 301 15.54 0.22 77.51
C GLU A 301 15.68 1.59 78.19
N ALA A 302 15.01 2.63 77.67
CA ALA A 302 14.98 3.95 78.29
C ALA A 302 14.32 3.92 79.69
N VAL A 303 13.23 3.16 79.86
CA VAL A 303 12.59 2.95 81.17
C VAL A 303 13.52 2.20 82.13
N ARG A 304 14.24 1.17 81.66
CA ARG A 304 15.26 0.48 82.48
C ARG A 304 16.41 1.40 82.89
N LEU A 305 16.93 2.22 81.99
CA LEU A 305 17.99 3.18 82.29
C LEU A 305 17.54 4.31 83.23
N ALA A 306 16.28 4.72 83.16
CA ALA A 306 15.68 5.63 84.14
C ALA A 306 15.53 4.94 85.51
N GLN A 307 15.14 3.66 85.54
CA GLN A 307 15.05 2.87 86.77
C GLN A 307 16.41 2.67 87.44
N THR A 308 17.48 2.36 86.69
CA THR A 308 18.82 2.23 87.28
C THR A 308 19.33 3.54 87.85
N ARG A 309 19.13 4.66 87.14
CA ARG A 309 19.49 6.00 87.66
C ARG A 309 18.75 6.35 88.95
N LEU A 310 17.45 6.06 89.04
CA LEU A 310 16.69 6.27 90.28
C LEU A 310 17.21 5.39 91.43
N LEU A 311 17.63 4.15 91.15
CA LEU A 311 18.26 3.28 92.16
C LEU A 311 19.65 3.81 92.58
N GLU A 312 20.45 4.33 91.65
CA GLU A 312 21.73 4.98 91.95
C GLU A 312 21.53 6.24 92.81
N GLU A 313 20.57 7.10 92.47
CA GLU A 313 20.20 8.28 93.27
C GLU A 313 19.72 7.91 94.69
N GLU A 314 18.91 6.86 94.84
CA GLU A 314 18.49 6.37 96.16
C GLU A 314 19.66 5.76 96.94
N GLU A 315 20.60 5.06 96.29
CA GLU A 315 21.81 4.54 96.92
C GLU A 315 22.73 5.68 97.39
N GLU A 316 22.87 6.76 96.62
CA GLU A 316 23.60 7.97 97.04
C GLU A 316 22.94 8.67 98.22
N LYS A 317 21.60 8.82 98.24
CA LYS A 317 20.85 9.33 99.40
C LYS A 317 21.06 8.44 100.63
N LEU A 318 21.09 7.11 100.46
CA LEU A 318 21.40 6.16 101.53
C LEU A 318 22.83 6.32 102.07
N LYS A 319 23.83 6.50 101.19
CA LYS A 319 25.23 6.78 101.59
C LYS A 319 25.34 8.09 102.36
N GLN A 320 24.66 9.15 101.93
CA GLN A 320 24.63 10.45 102.62
C GLN A 320 24.00 10.32 104.03
N LEU A 321 22.88 9.59 104.15
CA LEU A 321 22.24 9.31 105.44
C LEU A 321 23.13 8.47 106.38
N LEU A 322 23.87 7.49 105.84
CA LEU A 322 24.83 6.69 106.60
C LEU A 322 26.02 7.53 107.09
N GLN A 323 26.58 8.40 106.24
CA GLN A 323 27.63 9.33 106.64
C GLN A 323 27.15 10.28 107.76
N LEU A 324 25.95 10.85 107.61
CA LEU A 324 25.37 11.75 108.60
C LEU A 324 25.07 11.04 109.93
N LYS A 325 24.72 9.74 109.90
CA LYS A 325 24.62 8.88 111.08
C LYS A 325 25.98 8.66 111.74
N GLU A 326 27.02 8.31 110.99
CA GLU A 326 28.37 8.15 111.55
C GLU A 326 28.90 9.45 112.17
N GLU A 327 28.62 10.62 111.56
CA GLU A 327 28.99 11.91 112.12
C GLU A 327 28.28 12.21 113.44
N GLN A 328 26.99 11.87 113.55
CA GLN A 328 26.24 11.97 114.81
C GLN A 328 26.79 11.01 115.87
N GLU A 329 27.11 9.76 115.53
CA GLU A 329 27.72 8.80 116.46
C GLU A 329 29.09 9.30 116.95
N ARG A 330 29.96 9.78 116.06
CA ARG A 330 31.24 10.44 116.41
C ARG A 330 31.07 11.73 117.22
N TYR A 331 29.90 12.36 117.21
CA TYR A 331 29.59 13.53 118.04
C TYR A 331 29.16 13.10 119.44
N ILE A 332 28.34 12.05 119.53
CA ILE A 332 27.90 11.44 120.79
C ILE A 332 29.09 10.84 121.54
N GLU A 333 30.01 10.14 120.87
CA GLU A 333 31.21 9.58 121.47
C GLU A 333 32.11 10.65 122.10
N ARG A 334 32.36 11.77 121.39
CA ARG A 334 33.13 12.90 121.93
C ARG A 334 32.46 13.54 123.14
N ALA A 335 31.16 13.79 123.08
CA ALA A 335 30.40 14.30 124.23
C ALA A 335 30.39 13.33 125.44
N GLN A 336 30.51 12.02 125.22
CA GLN A 336 30.69 11.03 126.29
C GLN A 336 32.12 11.05 126.86
N GLN A 337 33.15 11.25 126.04
CA GLN A 337 34.55 11.36 126.47
C GLN A 337 34.78 12.62 127.32
N GLU A 338 34.36 13.80 126.85
CA GLU A 338 34.44 15.06 127.61
C GLU A 338 33.76 14.96 128.98
N LYS A 339 32.61 14.27 129.04
CA LYS A 339 31.90 13.98 130.29
C LYS A 339 32.69 13.06 131.24
N GLN A 340 33.42 12.07 130.73
CA GLN A 340 34.26 11.20 131.55
C GLN A 340 35.49 11.92 132.10
N GLU A 341 36.10 12.83 131.32
CA GLU A 341 37.23 13.65 131.76
C GLU A 341 36.82 14.59 132.91
N LEU A 342 35.71 15.32 132.75
CA LEU A 342 35.16 16.18 133.81
C LEU A 342 34.81 15.40 135.09
N GLN A 343 34.36 14.15 134.98
CA GLN A 343 34.12 13.27 136.13
C GLN A 343 35.42 12.85 136.84
N GLN A 344 36.52 12.67 136.10
CA GLN A 344 37.83 12.35 136.68
C GLN A 344 38.46 13.56 137.38
N GLU A 345 38.34 14.76 136.82
CA GLU A 345 38.78 16.01 137.48
C GLU A 345 38.03 16.24 138.80
N MET A 346 36.69 16.10 138.80
CA MET A 346 35.85 16.16 140.01
C MET A 346 36.31 15.17 141.09
N ALA A 347 36.64 13.93 140.71
CA ALA A 347 37.11 12.91 141.64
C ALA A 347 38.51 13.22 142.22
N LEU A 348 39.41 13.80 141.41
CA LEU A 348 40.74 14.23 141.86
C LEU A 348 40.66 15.42 142.83
N GLN A 349 39.83 16.43 142.53
CA GLN A 349 39.61 17.57 143.42
C GLN A 349 39.00 17.13 144.76
N SER A 350 38.01 16.23 144.73
CA SER A 350 37.40 15.67 145.96
C SER A 350 38.41 14.95 146.86
N ARG A 351 39.32 14.14 146.28
CA ARG A 351 40.39 13.47 147.03
C ARG A 351 41.39 14.44 147.66
N SER A 352 41.77 15.49 146.94
CA SER A 352 42.64 16.55 147.47
C SER A 352 41.99 17.26 148.68
N LEU A 353 40.69 17.54 148.59
CA LEU A 353 39.92 18.20 149.64
C LEU A 353 39.83 17.34 150.92
N GLN A 354 39.65 16.01 150.78
CA GLN A 354 39.67 15.07 151.90
C GLN A 354 41.04 14.98 152.60
N GLN A 355 42.14 14.97 151.83
CA GLN A 355 43.49 14.93 152.41
C GLN A 355 43.82 16.21 153.20
N ALA A 356 43.37 17.37 152.72
CA ALA A 356 43.49 18.64 153.45
C ALA A 356 42.68 18.67 154.76
N GLN A 357 41.53 17.97 154.83
CA GLN A 357 40.74 17.83 156.05
C GLN A 357 41.46 16.98 157.10
N GLN A 358 42.04 15.84 156.72
CA GLN A 358 42.74 14.95 157.65
C GLN A 358 43.95 15.63 158.32
N GLN A 359 44.75 16.39 157.55
CA GLN A 359 45.87 17.16 158.12
C GLN A 359 45.41 18.25 159.10
N LEU A 360 44.20 18.79 158.94
CA LEU A 360 43.61 19.76 159.87
C LEU A 360 43.21 19.11 161.21
N GLU A 361 42.85 17.83 161.21
CA GLU A 361 42.47 17.08 162.42
C GLU A 361 43.68 16.65 163.25
N GLU A 362 44.78 16.21 162.61
CA GLU A 362 46.04 15.91 163.31
C GLU A 362 46.61 17.14 164.04
N VAL A 363 46.53 18.33 163.42
CA VAL A 363 46.97 19.59 164.04
C VAL A 363 46.06 19.97 165.23
N ARG A 364 44.75 19.70 165.16
CA ARG A 364 43.82 19.92 166.30
C ARG A 364 44.13 18.98 167.47
N LEU A 365 44.40 17.70 167.20
CA LEU A 365 44.73 16.69 168.21
C LEU A 365 46.05 16.98 168.93
N ASN A 366 47.09 17.37 168.18
CA ASN A 366 48.35 17.80 168.78
C ASN A 366 48.22 19.13 169.54
N ARG A 367 47.32 20.02 169.12
CA ARG A 367 47.02 21.24 169.88
C ARG A 367 46.34 20.93 171.22
N GLN A 368 45.36 20.03 171.28
CA GLN A 368 44.73 19.69 172.57
C GLN A 368 45.76 19.16 173.59
N ARG A 369 46.67 18.29 173.15
CA ARG A 369 47.80 17.80 173.97
C ARG A 369 48.81 18.90 174.37
N ALA A 370 48.83 20.03 173.67
CA ALA A 370 49.65 21.18 174.03
C ALA A 370 48.92 22.16 174.97
N ASP A 371 47.58 22.23 174.91
CA ASP A 371 46.78 23.14 175.72
C ASP A 371 46.53 22.61 177.15
N GLU A 372 46.37 21.30 177.37
CA GLU A 372 46.15 20.67 178.72
C GLU A 372 47.29 20.93 179.72
N ASP A 373 48.48 20.38 179.48
CA ASP A 373 49.48 21.13 178.74
C ASP A 373 49.93 22.45 179.42
N VAL A 374 49.24 23.54 179.14
CA VAL A 374 49.56 24.88 179.69
C VAL A 374 48.79 25.16 180.98
N GLU A 375 47.60 24.60 181.16
CA GLU A 375 46.69 24.98 182.25
C GLU A 375 47.11 24.44 183.62
N ALA A 376 47.76 23.27 183.66
CA ALA A 376 48.32 22.73 184.90
C ALA A 376 49.54 23.52 185.40
N ALA A 377 50.46 23.89 184.50
CA ALA A 377 51.60 24.77 184.82
C ALA A 377 51.14 26.13 185.36
N ARG A 378 50.07 26.71 184.79
CA ARG A 378 49.47 27.97 185.25
C ARG A 378 48.87 27.91 186.66
N ARG A 379 48.45 26.75 187.16
CA ARG A 379 48.02 26.57 188.56
C ARG A 379 49.18 26.63 189.58
N LYS A 380 50.43 26.39 189.16
CA LYS A 380 51.61 26.48 190.04
C LYS A 380 52.25 27.88 190.09
N LEU A 381 51.84 28.82 189.23
CA LEU A 381 52.50 30.13 189.08
C LEU A 381 51.61 31.35 189.42
N ARG A 382 50.30 31.17 189.61
CA ARG A 382 49.39 32.30 189.92
C ARG A 382 49.21 32.50 191.43
N GLN A 383 49.94 33.50 191.95
CA GLN A 383 49.64 34.26 193.17
C GLN A 383 49.62 33.43 194.49
N ALA A 384 50.74 33.11 195.14
CA ALA A 384 52.13 33.54 194.96
C ALA A 384 52.31 35.07 194.87
N SER A 385 51.92 35.77 195.93
CA SER A 385 51.89 37.24 196.10
C SER A 385 50.75 37.99 195.41
N THR A 386 49.78 38.46 196.21
CA THR A 386 49.57 39.90 196.48
C THR A 386 48.56 40.07 197.63
N ASN A 387 48.81 41.02 198.54
CA ASN A 387 47.97 41.37 199.71
C ASN A 387 47.75 40.24 200.73
N VAL A 388 48.32 40.22 201.95
CA VAL A 388 48.72 41.29 202.88
C VAL A 388 47.56 42.15 203.39
N LYS A 389 46.86 41.62 204.41
CA LYS A 389 46.43 42.35 205.63
C LYS A 389 45.82 41.37 206.66
N HIS A 390 46.08 41.62 207.95
CA HIS A 390 45.69 40.77 209.10
C HIS A 390 46.32 39.35 209.06
N TRP A 391 46.87 38.76 210.12
CA TRP A 391 47.34 39.15 211.48
C TRP A 391 48.05 37.87 212.01
N ASN A 392 48.99 37.82 212.96
CA ASN A 392 49.81 38.80 213.67
C ASN A 392 51.12 38.05 214.05
N VAL A 393 52.31 38.56 213.72
CA VAL A 393 53.23 39.21 214.68
C VAL A 393 53.46 38.43 215.99
N GLN A 394 54.71 37.96 216.17
CA GLN A 394 55.35 37.57 217.45
C GLN A 394 54.51 36.64 218.37
N MET A 395 54.79 35.33 218.40
CA MET A 395 55.94 34.86 219.18
C MET A 395 56.34 33.40 218.89
N ASN A 396 57.35 32.95 219.63
CA ASN A 396 57.57 31.55 220.02
C ASN A 396 56.27 30.82 220.41
N ARG A 397 56.30 29.48 220.28
CA ARG A 397 55.32 28.47 220.76
C ARG A 397 54.08 28.28 219.86
N LEU A 398 53.63 27.05 219.56
CA LEU A 398 54.18 25.71 219.88
C LEU A 398 53.59 24.61 218.94
N MET A 399 54.28 23.47 218.84
CA MET A 399 53.86 22.15 218.28
C MET A 399 53.76 21.93 216.74
N HIS A 400 54.82 21.32 216.20
CA HIS A 400 54.91 20.04 215.43
C HIS A 400 53.67 19.09 215.45
N PRO A 401 53.49 18.07 214.54
CA PRO A 401 54.56 17.30 213.84
C PRO A 401 54.32 16.65 212.42
N ILE A 402 55.42 16.39 211.67
CA ILE A 402 55.67 15.32 210.65
C ILE A 402 54.96 15.44 209.23
N GLU A 403 55.63 14.98 208.13
CA GLU A 403 55.56 15.42 206.68
C GLU A 403 54.86 14.41 205.67
N PRO A 404 54.81 14.48 204.28
CA PRO A 404 55.53 15.28 203.21
C PRO A 404 54.69 15.72 201.92
N GLY A 405 55.29 15.89 200.70
CA GLY A 405 54.64 16.32 199.41
C GLY A 405 55.39 16.01 198.06
N ASP A 406 54.85 16.33 196.84
CA ASP A 406 55.27 15.69 195.54
C ASP A 406 54.97 16.40 194.13
N LYS A 407 55.72 16.00 193.07
CA LYS A 407 55.54 15.90 191.56
C LYS A 407 55.13 17.01 190.51
N ARG A 408 55.84 16.98 189.35
CA ARG A 408 55.49 17.09 187.86
C ARG A 408 54.53 18.21 187.30
N PRO A 409 54.14 18.30 185.97
CA PRO A 409 54.80 18.14 184.64
C PRO A 409 54.53 19.32 183.62
N THR A 410 54.47 19.09 182.28
CA THR A 410 53.78 19.86 181.16
C THR A 410 54.50 20.96 180.30
N THR A 411 53.82 21.81 179.48
CA THR A 411 54.36 22.47 178.22
C THR A 411 54.09 23.99 177.95
N SER A 412 54.65 24.51 176.83
CA SER A 412 54.07 25.44 175.79
C SER A 412 53.98 26.99 175.95
N SER A 413 54.43 27.67 174.87
CA SER A 413 54.16 29.08 174.46
C SER A 413 54.79 30.23 175.31
N SER A 414 54.94 31.51 174.88
CA SER A 414 54.42 32.27 173.72
C SER A 414 55.27 33.53 173.37
N PHE A 415 55.32 33.86 172.06
CA PHE A 415 55.39 35.19 171.38
C PHE A 415 56.56 36.21 171.50
N THR A 416 57.03 36.63 170.30
CA THR A 416 57.66 37.94 169.93
C THR A 416 57.72 38.02 168.37
N GLY A 417 58.01 39.11 167.65
CA GLY A 417 58.44 40.48 167.99
C GLY A 417 58.36 41.45 166.79
N PHE A 418 59.23 42.48 166.70
CA PHE A 418 59.24 43.56 165.67
C PHE A 418 60.38 43.42 164.61
N GLN A 419 60.08 43.49 163.30
CA GLN A 419 60.55 44.55 162.33
C GLN A 419 60.34 44.15 160.83
N PRO A 420 60.07 45.12 159.91
CA PRO A 420 59.88 44.89 158.46
C PRO A 420 60.82 45.72 157.55
N PRO A 421 60.70 45.68 156.20
CA PRO A 421 60.46 44.54 155.29
C PRO A 421 61.60 44.37 154.27
N LEU A 422 61.84 43.16 153.75
CA LEU A 422 62.90 42.92 152.75
C LEU A 422 62.34 42.78 151.32
N LEU A 423 62.69 43.75 150.47
CA LEU A 423 62.49 43.71 149.02
C LEU A 423 63.66 43.00 148.32
N ALA A 424 63.44 41.79 147.80
CA ALA A 424 64.07 41.29 146.57
C ALA A 424 63.50 39.92 146.17
N ARG A 425 63.00 39.78 144.93
CA ARG A 425 63.64 38.95 143.86
C ARG A 425 62.69 38.65 142.69
N ARG A 426 63.04 39.19 141.52
CA ARG A 426 62.69 38.80 140.15
C ARG A 426 61.27 39.03 139.59
N ASP A 427 61.21 40.10 138.82
CA ASP A 427 60.94 40.10 137.37
C ASP A 427 59.51 39.86 136.86
N SER A 428 58.78 40.97 136.70
CA SER A 428 57.61 41.11 135.83
C SER A 428 57.99 41.25 134.34
N SER A 429 57.07 40.92 133.42
CA SER A 429 56.77 41.79 132.26
C SER A 429 55.49 41.40 131.51
N LEU A 430 54.91 42.37 130.79
CA LEU A 430 53.66 42.27 130.01
C LEU A 430 53.91 42.10 128.50
N LYS A 431 53.02 41.36 127.81
CA LYS A 431 52.60 41.43 126.38
C LYS A 431 51.59 40.28 126.17
N ARG A 432 50.42 40.36 125.49
CA ARG A 432 49.75 41.34 124.60
C ARG A 432 50.50 41.65 123.28
N LEU A 433 50.00 41.15 122.13
CA LEU A 433 49.37 41.92 121.02
C LEU A 433 49.36 41.15 119.65
N THR A 434 48.26 41.24 118.85
CA THR A 434 48.19 41.17 117.35
C THR A 434 48.51 39.84 116.59
N ARG A 435 48.05 39.54 115.34
CA ARG A 435 47.11 40.19 114.35
C ARG A 435 46.55 39.14 113.33
N TRP A 436 45.48 39.49 112.59
CA TRP A 436 44.89 38.79 111.42
C TRP A 436 45.75 38.74 110.11
N GLY A 437 45.41 37.76 109.24
CA GLY A 437 45.52 37.71 107.75
C GLY A 437 44.79 36.43 107.24
N SER A 438 43.91 36.38 106.23
CA SER A 438 43.97 36.75 104.78
C SER A 438 44.92 35.84 103.99
N GLN A 439 44.64 35.22 102.83
CA GLN A 439 43.63 35.35 101.73
C GLN A 439 43.18 33.92 101.24
N GLY A 440 42.35 33.63 100.22
CA GLY A 440 41.46 34.42 99.33
C GLY A 440 41.56 34.05 97.81
N ASN A 441 40.40 33.82 97.14
CA ASN A 441 40.15 33.91 95.67
C ASN A 441 40.79 32.83 94.73
N ASN A 442 40.34 32.53 93.48
CA ASN A 442 39.15 32.99 92.70
C ASN A 442 38.66 32.02 91.59
N THR A 443 37.52 32.39 90.99
CA THR A 443 36.69 31.86 89.86
C THR A 443 37.09 32.44 88.46
N PRO A 444 36.30 32.41 87.34
CA PRO A 444 35.48 31.36 86.64
C PRO A 444 35.44 31.39 85.05
N SER A 445 34.79 30.41 84.39
CA SER A 445 33.84 30.53 83.19
C SER A 445 34.31 31.12 81.82
N LEU A 446 33.62 31.11 80.64
CA LEU A 446 32.43 30.42 80.03
C LEU A 446 32.46 30.56 78.45
N SER A 447 31.52 29.91 77.72
CA SER A 447 30.92 30.34 76.40
C SER A 447 31.77 30.25 75.08
N THR A 448 31.31 30.26 73.81
CA THR A 448 30.00 30.02 73.08
C THR A 448 30.18 29.93 71.52
N SER A 449 29.25 29.24 70.82
CA SER A 449 28.65 29.49 69.45
C SER A 449 29.41 29.54 68.08
N GLU A 450 28.87 28.78 67.10
CA GLU A 450 28.58 29.02 65.64
C GLU A 450 29.57 29.61 64.58
N GLN A 451 29.60 29.05 63.33
CA GLN A 451 29.27 29.74 62.03
C GLN A 451 29.58 29.00 60.67
N GLN A 452 28.63 29.11 59.70
CA GLN A 452 28.73 29.35 58.20
C GLN A 452 29.34 28.41 57.09
N LYS A 453 28.63 28.41 55.92
CA LYS A 453 29.05 28.59 54.46
C LYS A 453 29.30 27.44 53.40
N SER A 454 28.29 27.23 52.52
CA SER A 454 28.18 27.52 51.05
C SER A 454 29.08 26.98 49.87
N LEU A 455 28.39 26.48 48.80
CA LEU A 455 28.49 26.75 47.31
C LEU A 455 29.17 25.83 46.24
N ASN A 456 28.51 25.77 45.06
CA ASN A 456 28.92 25.56 43.62
C ASN A 456 29.08 24.15 42.94
N GLY A 457 28.87 24.13 41.59
CA GLY A 457 28.99 23.00 40.63
C GLY A 457 28.73 23.37 39.13
N GLY A 458 28.84 22.40 38.20
CA GLY A 458 28.66 22.50 36.70
C GLY A 458 30.01 22.36 35.91
N ASP A 459 30.24 21.52 34.87
CA ASP A 459 29.53 21.01 33.65
C ASP A 459 29.90 21.81 32.35
N GLU A 460 30.14 21.27 31.14
CA GLU A 460 30.25 19.90 30.58
C GLU A 460 31.22 19.85 29.33
N ALA A 461 31.12 18.86 28.40
CA ALA A 461 32.18 18.46 27.42
C ALA A 461 31.71 18.31 25.92
N PRO A 462 32.61 18.11 24.91
CA PRO A 462 32.35 18.41 23.47
C PRO A 462 32.13 17.22 22.48
N ILE A 463 31.90 17.54 21.18
CA ILE A 463 31.55 16.64 20.06
C ILE A 463 32.51 16.83 18.84
N SER A 464 32.68 15.82 17.97
CA SER A 464 33.67 15.80 16.85
C SER A 464 33.16 15.32 15.47
N ALA A 465 33.56 16.06 14.42
CA ALA A 465 33.90 15.66 13.03
C ALA A 465 32.96 14.83 12.11
N SER A 466 32.63 15.35 10.91
CA SER A 466 33.01 14.79 9.55
C SER A 466 32.21 15.40 8.37
N THR A 467 32.78 15.40 7.16
CA THR A 467 32.24 15.82 5.83
C THR A 467 32.52 14.69 4.79
N PRO A 468 32.27 14.75 3.44
CA PRO A 468 31.75 15.82 2.56
C PRO A 468 30.72 15.39 1.44
N GLN A 469 30.35 16.34 0.55
CA GLN A 469 29.82 16.15 -0.85
C GLN A 469 28.43 15.45 -1.01
N GLU A 470 27.64 15.64 -2.08
CA GLU A 470 27.76 16.45 -3.32
C GLU A 470 26.36 16.91 -3.85
N ASP A 471 26.35 17.75 -4.90
CA ASP A 471 25.32 17.97 -5.95
C ASP A 471 24.01 17.12 -5.94
N LYS A 472 22.83 17.63 -6.34
CA LYS A 472 22.54 18.67 -7.36
C LYS A 472 21.11 19.21 -7.28
N LEU A 473 20.89 20.44 -7.76
CA LEU A 473 19.59 20.99 -8.19
C LEU A 473 19.59 21.14 -9.72
N ASP A 474 18.50 20.78 -10.39
CA ASP A 474 17.56 21.73 -11.03
C ASP A 474 16.54 21.02 -11.96
N PRO A 475 15.31 21.57 -12.14
CA PRO A 475 14.30 21.13 -13.10
C PRO A 475 14.17 22.07 -14.32
N GLU A 476 13.66 21.58 -15.46
CA GLU A 476 12.89 22.30 -16.51
C GLU A 476 12.45 21.26 -17.58
N LEU A 477 11.18 21.13 -17.98
CA LEU A 477 10.30 21.91 -18.88
C LEU A 477 10.26 21.41 -20.35
N GLU A 478 9.05 21.49 -20.92
CA GLU A 478 8.65 21.52 -22.35
C GLU A 478 9.20 20.47 -23.34
N ASN A 479 8.38 19.48 -23.69
CA ASN A 479 7.55 19.49 -24.93
C ASN A 479 6.37 18.50 -24.80
#